data_AF-A0AAW9FNK5-F1
#
_entry.id   AF-A0AAW9FNK5-F1
#
_cell.length_a   1.000
_cell.length_b   1.000
_cell.length_c   1.000
_cell.angle_alpha   90.00
_cell.angle_beta   90.00
_cell.angle_gamma   90.00
#
_symmetry.space_group_name_H-M   'P 1'
#
loop_
_entity.id
_entity.type
_entity.pdbx_description
1 polymer ?
#
loop_
_entity_poly.entity_id
_entity_poly.type
_entity_poly.pdbx_seq_one_letter_code
_entity_poly.pdbx_strand_id
1 'polypeptide(L)'
;MTASNMKRASLSEIAQMRTRGELYHNPKAPEGEKLDEAFWSNAKVEGPVKPRSVHLKLDPEVFEHFLTETGGKGHLTRMQAVLKAYANAQRKSHTT
;
A
#
# COMPACT_ATOMS: atom_id res chain seq x y z
N MET A 1 -6.13 -1.64 18.15
CA MET A 1 -6.05 -0.18 17.93
C MET A 1 -4.78 0.15 17.17
N THR A 2 -4.84 0.48 15.88
CA THR A 2 -3.65 1.00 15.15
C THR A 2 -3.67 2.52 15.20
N ALA A 3 -2.73 3.11 15.95
CA ALA A 3 -2.57 4.55 16.03
C ALA A 3 -2.24 5.13 14.64
N SER A 4 -2.84 6.28 14.31
CA SER A 4 -2.55 6.97 13.04
C SER A 4 -1.12 7.50 13.08
N ASN A 5 -0.23 6.89 12.28
CA ASN A 5 1.18 7.31 12.16
C ASN A 5 1.39 8.44 11.13
N MET A 6 0.32 8.99 10.53
CA MET A 6 0.42 10.14 9.63
C MET A 6 0.43 11.44 10.44
N LYS A 7 1.52 12.20 10.33
CA LYS A 7 1.65 13.55 10.89
C LYS A 7 1.52 14.57 9.76
N ARG A 8 0.80 15.66 10.01
CA ARG A 8 0.77 16.84 9.14
C ARG A 8 1.71 17.89 9.71
N ALA A 9 2.58 18.44 8.87
CA ALA A 9 3.46 19.54 9.21
C ALA A 9 3.60 20.44 7.97
N SER A 10 3.69 21.74 8.20
CA SER A 10 4.05 22.73 7.19
C SER A 10 5.56 22.74 6.94
N LEU A 11 5.97 23.35 5.82
CA LEU A 11 7.39 23.42 5.46
C LEU A 11 8.23 24.17 6.50
N SER A 12 7.69 25.25 7.09
CA SER A 12 8.37 26.02 8.14
C SER A 12 8.55 25.19 9.42
N GLU A 13 7.55 24.40 9.81
CA GLU A 13 7.65 23.51 10.97
C GLU A 13 8.72 22.43 10.75
N ILE A 14 8.77 21.81 9.56
CA ILE A 14 9.81 20.82 9.22
C ILE A 14 11.20 21.44 9.25
N ALA A 15 11.36 22.67 8.76
CA ALA A 15 12.63 23.39 8.82
C ALA A 15 13.06 23.65 10.27
N GLN A 16 12.15 24.05 11.14
CA GLN A 16 12.45 24.24 12.56
C GLN A 16 12.80 22.90 13.26
N MET A 17 12.10 21.81 12.95
CA MET A 17 12.42 20.48 13.47
C MET A 17 13.84 20.05 13.09
N ARG A 18 14.27 20.37 11.85
CA ARG A 18 15.66 20.15 11.41
C ARG A 18 16.64 20.92 12.28
N THR A 19 16.39 22.21 12.51
CA THR A 19 17.25 23.06 13.34
C THR A 19 17.31 22.58 14.80
N ARG A 20 16.20 22.05 15.33
CA ARG A 20 16.13 21.47 16.68
C ARG A 20 16.72 20.06 16.77
N GLY A 21 17.18 19.46 15.67
CA GLY A 21 17.74 18.11 15.66
C GLY A 21 16.69 17.00 15.86
N GLU A 22 15.41 17.28 15.67
CA GLU A 22 14.30 16.34 15.86
C GLU A 22 14.09 15.41 14.66
N LEU A 23 14.69 15.75 13.51
CA LEU A 23 14.64 14.90 12.33
C LEU A 23 15.64 13.76 12.46
N TYR A 24 15.15 12.52 12.37
CA TYR A 24 15.99 11.35 12.31
C TYR A 24 16.89 11.42 11.07
N HIS A 25 18.20 11.38 11.29
CA HIS A 25 19.22 11.26 10.26
C HIS A 25 20.12 10.09 10.62
N ASN A 26 20.24 9.10 9.73
CA ASN A 26 21.17 7.99 9.90
C ASN A 26 22.49 8.33 9.17
N PRO A 27 23.58 8.65 9.88
CA PRO A 27 24.87 8.97 9.25
C PRO A 27 25.58 7.74 8.68
N LYS A 28 25.14 6.53 9.04
CA LYS A 28 25.66 5.26 8.51
C LYS A 28 24.73 4.63 7.46
N ALA A 29 23.84 5.42 6.86
CA ALA A 29 23.02 4.92 5.77
C ALA A 29 23.94 4.44 4.63
N PRO A 30 23.75 3.23 4.10
CA PRO A 30 24.51 2.78 2.93
C PRO A 30 24.21 3.69 1.74
N GLU A 31 25.18 3.89 0.86
CA GLU A 31 24.91 4.54 -0.42
C GLU A 31 23.87 3.73 -1.20
N GLY A 32 22.85 4.43 -1.73
CA GLY A 32 21.82 3.81 -2.54
C GLY A 32 22.34 3.39 -3.91
N GLU A 33 21.60 2.51 -4.59
CA GLU A 33 21.88 2.14 -5.98
C GLU A 33 21.85 3.38 -6.89
N LYS A 34 22.78 3.46 -7.85
CA LYS A 34 22.77 4.52 -8.86
C LYS A 34 21.65 4.23 -9.87
N LEU A 35 20.56 4.95 -9.75
CA LEU A 35 19.43 4.91 -10.69
C LEU A 35 19.68 5.96 -11.79
N ASP A 36 20.11 5.50 -12.96
CA ASP A 36 20.44 6.35 -14.11
C ASP A 36 19.20 6.67 -14.98
N GLU A 37 19.38 7.45 -16.04
CA GLU A 37 18.30 7.79 -16.98
C GLU A 37 17.71 6.54 -17.65
N ALA A 38 18.52 5.51 -17.88
CA ALA A 38 18.07 4.25 -18.46
C ALA A 38 17.09 3.52 -17.53
N PHE A 39 17.33 3.52 -16.21
CA PHE A 39 16.39 3.00 -15.23
C PHE A 39 15.02 3.69 -15.31
N TRP A 40 15.00 5.02 -15.42
CA TRP A 40 13.76 5.79 -15.47
C TRP A 40 13.06 5.76 -16.83
N SER A 41 13.79 5.46 -17.92
CA SER A 41 13.24 5.42 -19.29
C SER A 41 12.02 4.49 -19.44
N ASN A 42 11.96 3.43 -18.64
CA ASN A 42 10.88 2.42 -18.65
C ASN A 42 9.93 2.55 -17.46
N ALA A 43 10.09 3.57 -16.61
CA ALA A 43 9.25 3.75 -15.44
C ALA A 43 7.81 4.05 -15.87
N LYS A 44 6.86 3.25 -15.37
CA LYS A 44 5.43 3.46 -15.61
C LYS A 44 4.83 4.22 -14.44
N VAL A 45 4.26 5.39 -14.73
CA VAL A 45 3.49 6.16 -13.74
C VAL A 45 2.15 5.46 -13.53
N GLU A 46 2.01 4.74 -12.42
CA GLU A 46 0.74 4.15 -12.01
C GLU A 46 0.02 5.09 -11.04
N GLY A 47 -1.08 5.69 -11.50
CA GLY A 47 -1.98 6.46 -10.65
C GLY A 47 -2.86 5.56 -9.77
N PRO A 48 -3.37 6.08 -8.63
CA PRO A 48 -4.30 5.32 -7.80
C PRO A 48 -5.60 5.05 -8.57
N VAL A 49 -5.86 3.79 -8.87
CA VAL A 49 -7.13 3.37 -9.49
C VAL A 49 -8.22 3.42 -8.44
N LYS A 50 -9.24 4.25 -8.66
CA LYS A 50 -10.41 4.28 -7.76
C LYS A 50 -11.14 2.93 -7.85
N PRO A 51 -11.35 2.23 -6.73
CA PRO A 51 -12.12 0.99 -6.74
C PRO A 51 -13.56 1.28 -7.15
N ARG A 52 -14.14 0.39 -7.96
CA ARG A 52 -15.56 0.43 -8.30
C ARG A 52 -16.35 -0.14 -7.12
N SER A 53 -17.28 0.66 -6.58
CA SER A 53 -18.24 0.16 -5.59
C SER A 53 -19.24 -0.76 -6.29
N VAL A 54 -19.34 -2.00 -5.82
CA VAL A 54 -20.28 -3.01 -6.31
C VAL A 54 -21.00 -3.64 -5.14
N HIS A 55 -22.27 -3.98 -5.32
CA HIS A 55 -23.02 -4.75 -4.35
C HIS A 55 -22.87 -6.24 -4.70
N LEU A 56 -22.05 -6.95 -3.94
CA LEU A 56 -21.78 -8.37 -4.15
C LEU A 56 -22.44 -9.18 -3.03
N LYS A 57 -23.29 -10.14 -3.39
CA LYS A 57 -23.79 -11.13 -2.43
C LYS A 57 -22.72 -12.19 -2.23
N LEU A 58 -22.44 -12.50 -0.97
CA LEU A 58 -21.47 -13.52 -0.57
C LEU A 58 -22.16 -14.51 0.34
N ASP A 59 -21.63 -15.72 0.36
CA ASP A 59 -22.02 -16.69 1.38
C ASP A 59 -21.66 -16.14 2.78
N PRO A 60 -22.56 -16.23 3.77
CA PRO A 60 -22.29 -15.77 5.12
C PRO A 60 -21.01 -16.38 5.73
N GLU A 61 -20.75 -17.67 5.50
CA GLU A 61 -19.57 -18.35 6.05
C GLU A 61 -18.27 -17.76 5.50
N VAL A 62 -18.26 -17.44 4.21
CA VAL A 62 -17.11 -16.81 3.56
C VAL A 62 -16.87 -15.41 4.12
N PHE A 63 -17.94 -14.63 4.33
CA PHE A 63 -17.80 -13.31 4.93
C PHE A 63 -17.26 -13.37 6.36
N GLU A 64 -17.83 -14.25 7.19
CA GLU A 64 -17.41 -14.44 8.59
C GLU A 64 -15.96 -14.92 8.70
N HIS A 65 -15.50 -15.75 7.77
CA HIS A 65 -14.10 -16.16 7.70
C HIS A 65 -13.16 -14.95 7.61
N PHE A 66 -13.39 -14.04 6.65
CA PHE A 66 -12.55 -12.85 6.48
C PHE A 66 -12.72 -11.81 7.59
N LEU A 67 -13.93 -11.70 8.14
CA LEU A 67 -14.22 -10.84 9.28
C LEU A 67 -13.41 -11.30 10.51
N THR A 68 -13.43 -12.60 10.79
CA THR A 68 -12.68 -13.20 11.90
C THR A 68 -11.17 -13.16 11.67
N GLU A 69 -10.71 -13.53 10.47
CA GLU A 69 -9.28 -13.54 10.10
C GLU A 69 -8.61 -12.17 10.34
N THR A 70 -9.33 -11.08 10.07
CA THR A 70 -8.80 -9.71 10.17
C THR A 70 -9.13 -9.00 11.48
N GLY A 71 -9.84 -9.64 12.40
CA GLY A 71 -10.35 -8.99 13.62
C GLY A 71 -11.32 -7.83 13.30
N GLY A 72 -12.13 -7.99 12.25
CA GLY A 72 -13.13 -7.04 11.78
C GLY A 72 -12.61 -5.90 10.91
N LYS A 73 -11.42 -5.35 11.17
CA LYS A 73 -10.89 -4.21 10.41
C LYS A 73 -10.07 -4.68 9.21
N GLY A 74 -10.53 -4.30 8.01
CA GLY A 74 -9.80 -4.59 6.77
C GLY A 74 -10.19 -5.90 6.09
N HIS A 75 -11.25 -6.58 6.55
CA HIS A 75 -11.82 -7.75 5.89
C HIS A 75 -12.09 -7.48 4.40
N LEU A 76 -12.68 -6.33 4.05
CA LEU A 76 -12.91 -5.94 2.64
C LEU A 76 -11.60 -5.84 1.84
N THR A 77 -10.55 -5.27 2.41
CA THR A 77 -9.23 -5.15 1.76
C THR A 77 -8.61 -6.53 1.54
N ARG A 78 -8.72 -7.42 2.54
CA ARG A 78 -8.24 -8.81 2.46
C ARG A 78 -8.98 -9.59 1.39
N MET A 79 -10.31 -9.50 1.36
CA MET A 79 -11.16 -10.10 0.33
C MET A 79 -10.78 -9.61 -1.07
N GLN A 80 -10.57 -8.30 -1.23
CA GLN A 80 -10.15 -7.73 -2.51
C GLN A 80 -8.78 -8.26 -2.97
N ALA A 81 -7.83 -8.43 -2.05
CA ALA A 81 -6.53 -9.02 -2.34
C ALA A 81 -6.65 -10.48 -2.83
N VAL A 82 -7.50 -11.28 -2.18
CA VAL A 82 -7.76 -12.68 -2.58
C VAL A 82 -8.38 -12.74 -3.99
N LEU A 83 -9.42 -11.94 -4.25
CA LEU A 83 -10.06 -11.88 -5.57
C LEU A 83 -9.08 -11.45 -6.67
N LYS A 84 -8.19 -10.48 -6.38
CA LYS A 84 -7.14 -10.04 -7.30
C LYS A 84 -6.14 -11.16 -7.59
N ALA A 85 -5.69 -11.88 -6.54
CA ALA A 85 -4.76 -12.99 -6.70
C ALA A 85 -5.36 -14.12 -7.54
N TYR A 86 -6.61 -14.49 -7.29
CA TYR A 86 -7.34 -15.47 -8.08
C TYR A 86 -7.44 -15.05 -9.56
N ALA A 87 -7.88 -13.82 -9.83
CA ALA A 87 -7.98 -13.33 -11.20
C ALA A 87 -6.63 -13.30 -11.93
N ASN A 88 -5.54 -12.98 -11.23
CA ASN A 88 -4.19 -13.00 -11.79
C ASN A 88 -3.71 -14.43 -12.09
N ALA A 89 -4.01 -15.40 -11.23
CA ALA A 89 -3.68 -16.80 -11.47
C ALA A 89 -4.39 -17.34 -12.72
N GLN A 90 -5.69 -17.03 -12.86
CA GLN A 90 -6.48 -17.43 -14.03
C GLN A 90 -5.99 -16.80 -15.33
N ARG A 91 -5.56 -15.53 -15.32
CA ARG A 91 -4.96 -14.90 -16.51
C ARG A 91 -3.67 -15.60 -16.95
N LYS A 92 -2.84 -16.03 -15.99
CA LYS A 92 -1.60 -16.74 -16.29
C LYS A 92 -1.85 -18.12 -16.91
N SER A 93 -2.82 -18.86 -16.38
CA SER A 93 -3.17 -20.18 -16.92
C SER A 93 -3.81 -20.13 -18.31
N HIS A 94 -4.52 -19.06 -18.66
CA HIS A 94 -5.10 -18.89 -20.00
C HIS A 94 -4.12 -18.35 -21.06
N THR A 95 -2.93 -17.89 -20.65
CA THR A 95 -1.90 -17.39 -21.58
C THR A 95 -0.80 -18.44 -21.83
N THR A 96 -1.00 -19.67 -21.35
CA THR A 96 -0.15 -20.85 -21.62
C THR A 96 -0.93 -21.81 -22.50
#